data_AF-A0A059E496-F1
#
_entry.id   AF-A0A059E496-F1
#
_cell.length_a   1.000
_cell.length_b   1.000
_cell.length_c   1.000
_cell.angle_alpha   90.00
_cell.angle_beta   90.00
_cell.angle_gamma   90.00
#
_symmetry.space_group_name_H-M   'P 1'
#
loop_
_entity.id
_entity.type
_entity.pdbx_description
1 polymer ?
#
loop_
_entity_poly.entity_id
_entity_poly.type
_entity_poly.pdbx_seq_one_letter_code
_entity_poly.pdbx_strand_id
1 'polypeptide(L)'
;MPEAGYLFGYAVTLGDGGVSFFEQMRIKPGPLYVLNVYPAGVGPSKFVESLQGDQSVTFINSAHDYPQLIHYQREGDTLKAHIALEDGSNRRDFSYQACND
;
A
#
# COMPACT_ATOMS: atom_id res chain seq x y z
N MET A 1 -9.03 19.00 -2.28
CA MET A 1 -9.38 17.56 -2.42
C MET A 1 -8.23 16.90 -3.15
N PRO A 2 -7.78 15.70 -2.78
CA PRO A 2 -6.90 14.92 -3.66
C PRO A 2 -7.47 14.97 -5.08
N GLU A 3 -6.66 15.21 -6.11
CA GLU A 3 -7.15 15.55 -7.45
C GLU A 3 -8.14 14.48 -7.95
N ALA A 4 -9.45 14.80 -7.94
CA ALA A 4 -10.53 13.87 -8.28
C ALA A 4 -10.56 12.54 -7.48
N GLY A 5 -10.08 12.53 -6.24
CA GLY A 5 -10.10 11.34 -5.38
C GLY A 5 -8.94 10.37 -5.60
N TYR A 6 -7.95 10.74 -6.39
CA TYR A 6 -6.69 10.01 -6.47
C TYR A 6 -5.85 10.25 -5.22
N LEU A 7 -5.27 9.18 -4.66
CA LEU A 7 -4.31 9.27 -3.57
C LEU A 7 -2.95 8.80 -4.06
N PHE A 8 -1.90 9.50 -3.64
CA PHE A 8 -0.51 9.19 -3.99
C PHE A 8 0.27 8.87 -2.73
N GLY A 9 1.21 7.94 -2.85
CA GLY A 9 2.13 7.58 -1.79
C GLY A 9 3.48 7.17 -2.36
N TYR A 10 4.50 7.18 -1.54
CA TYR A 10 5.82 6.68 -1.90
C TYR A 10 6.53 6.14 -0.67
N ALA A 11 7.48 5.25 -0.89
CA ALA A 11 8.41 4.77 0.13
C ALA A 11 9.83 4.81 -0.42
N VAL A 12 10.80 5.07 0.45
CA VAL A 12 12.22 5.10 0.12
C VAL A 12 12.96 4.29 1.17
N THR A 13 13.80 3.37 0.71
CA THR A 13 14.76 2.66 1.57
C THR A 13 16.12 3.31 1.39
N LEU A 14 16.76 3.63 2.51
CA LEU A 14 18.12 4.15 2.54
C LEU A 14 19.11 3.01 2.81
N GLY A 15 20.29 3.09 2.20
CA GLY A 15 21.44 2.21 2.44
C GLY A 15 22.73 3.04 2.58
N ASP A 16 23.89 2.38 2.49
CA ASP A 16 25.20 3.02 2.67
C ASP A 16 25.44 4.16 1.66
N GLY A 17 25.15 5.39 2.10
CA GLY A 17 25.40 6.62 1.35
C GLY A 17 24.28 7.10 0.44
N GLY A 18 23.08 6.47 0.43
CA GLY A 18 21.98 6.97 -0.40
C GLY A 18 20.73 6.10 -0.46
N VAL A 19 19.87 6.41 -1.43
CA VAL A 19 18.65 5.64 -1.72
C VAL A 19 19.04 4.31 -2.36
N SER A 20 18.73 3.20 -1.67
CA SER A 20 18.95 1.84 -2.17
C SER A 20 17.72 1.28 -2.90
N PHE A 21 16.54 1.78 -2.55
CA PHE A 21 15.28 1.38 -3.17
C PHE A 21 14.22 2.46 -3.02
N PHE A 22 13.26 2.49 -3.94
CA PHE A 22 12.08 3.34 -3.80
C PHE A 22 10.86 2.64 -4.40
N GLU A 23 9.70 3.05 -3.94
CA GLU A 23 8.41 2.60 -4.45
C GLU A 23 7.49 3.80 -4.61
N GLN A 24 6.76 3.83 -5.72
CA GLN A 24 5.70 4.81 -5.94
C GLN A 24 4.35 4.09 -5.94
N MET A 25 3.35 4.73 -5.36
CA MET A 25 2.01 4.17 -5.23
C MET A 25 0.96 5.21 -5.62
N ARG A 26 -0.12 4.71 -6.22
CA ARG A 26 -1.33 5.50 -6.46
C ARG A 26 -2.57 4.66 -6.30
N ILE A 27 -3.50 5.16 -5.49
CA ILE A 27 -4.86 4.64 -5.43
C ILE A 27 -5.70 5.38 -6.47
N LYS A 28 -6.24 4.63 -7.43
CA LYS A 28 -7.19 5.12 -8.42
C LYS A 28 -8.62 4.89 -7.91
N PRO A 29 -9.49 5.92 -7.89
CA PRO A 29 -10.90 5.75 -7.55
C PRO A 29 -11.69 5.06 -8.68
N GLY A 30 -12.81 4.43 -8.34
CA GLY A 30 -13.69 3.71 -9.24
C GLY A 30 -14.84 3.01 -8.49
N PRO A 31 -15.59 2.10 -9.12
CA PRO A 31 -16.56 1.25 -8.41
C PRO A 31 -15.92 0.44 -7.28
N LEU A 32 -14.65 0.08 -7.46
CA LEU A 32 -13.73 -0.41 -6.44
C LEU A 32 -12.44 0.40 -6.57
N TYR A 33 -11.77 0.66 -5.45
CA TYR A 33 -10.44 1.30 -5.48
C TYR A 33 -9.39 0.33 -6.04
N VAL A 34 -8.42 0.89 -6.77
CA VAL A 34 -7.28 0.12 -7.31
C VAL A 34 -5.97 0.74 -6.86
N LEU A 35 -5.22 0.01 -6.04
CA LEU A 35 -3.85 0.35 -5.66
C LEU A 35 -2.90 -0.08 -6.79
N ASN A 36 -2.18 0.90 -7.34
CA ASN A 36 -1.14 0.69 -8.34
C ASN A 36 0.21 0.91 -7.66
N VAL A 37 1.06 -0.11 -7.64
CA VAL A 37 2.39 -0.08 -7.02
C VAL A 37 3.46 -0.16 -8.10
N TYR A 38 4.50 0.66 -7.98
CA TYR A 38 5.61 0.74 -8.92
C TYR A 38 6.96 0.57 -8.19
N PRO A 39 7.34 -0.67 -7.83
CA PRO A 39 8.61 -0.95 -7.17
C PRO A 39 9.78 -0.57 -8.09
N ALA A 40 10.73 0.23 -7.61
CA ALA A 40 11.81 0.81 -8.40
C ALA A 40 11.33 1.52 -9.69
N GLY A 41 10.09 2.02 -9.72
CA GLY A 41 9.47 2.67 -10.88
C GLY A 41 8.94 1.71 -11.95
N VAL A 42 9.05 0.40 -11.77
CA VAL A 42 8.53 -0.61 -12.70
C VAL A 42 7.13 -1.02 -12.26
N GLY A 43 6.17 -1.10 -13.20
CA GLY A 43 4.80 -1.52 -12.85
C GLY A 43 3.73 -1.04 -13.85
N PRO A 44 2.44 -1.02 -13.43
CA PRO A 44 1.98 -1.27 -12.07
C PRO A 44 1.76 -2.75 -11.74
N SER A 45 2.17 -3.17 -10.54
CA SER A 45 1.49 -4.25 -9.81
C SER A 45 0.16 -3.70 -9.31
N LYS A 46 -0.95 -4.30 -9.75
CA LYS A 46 -2.31 -3.83 -9.45
C LYS A 46 -2.94 -4.69 -8.38
N PHE A 47 -3.44 -4.06 -7.33
CA PHE A 47 -4.24 -4.70 -6.29
C PHE A 47 -5.62 -4.05 -6.26
N VAL A 48 -6.67 -4.86 -6.32
CA VAL A 48 -8.06 -4.39 -6.36
C VAL A 48 -8.64 -4.49 -4.96
N GLU A 49 -9.45 -3.51 -4.56
CA GLU A 49 -10.17 -3.56 -3.30
C GLU A 49 -11.00 -4.86 -3.21
N SER A 50 -10.89 -5.50 -2.06
CA SER A 50 -11.63 -6.71 -1.71
C SER A 50 -12.55 -6.50 -0.51
N LEU A 51 -12.13 -5.68 0.46
CA LEU A 51 -12.93 -5.36 1.64
C LEU A 51 -12.66 -3.94 2.10
N GLN A 52 -13.73 -3.19 2.37
CA GLN A 52 -13.68 -1.87 2.98
C GLN A 52 -14.36 -1.91 4.35
N GLY A 53 -13.70 -1.33 5.37
CA GLY A 53 -14.26 -1.08 6.70
C GLY A 53 -14.28 0.42 6.99
N ASP A 54 -14.79 0.79 8.18
CA ASP A 54 -14.96 2.20 8.56
C ASP A 54 -13.66 3.01 8.54
N GLN A 55 -12.53 2.36 8.85
CA GLN A 55 -11.18 2.96 8.91
C GLN A 55 -10.12 2.04 8.28
N SER A 56 -10.54 1.13 7.42
CA SER A 56 -9.63 0.17 6.78
C SER A 56 -10.03 -0.23 5.38
N VAL A 57 -9.06 -0.77 4.66
CA VAL A 57 -9.23 -1.31 3.31
C VAL A 57 -8.24 -2.45 3.08
N THR A 58 -8.70 -3.49 2.40
CA THR A 58 -7.88 -4.62 1.94
C THR A 58 -7.87 -4.63 0.42
N PHE A 59 -6.68 -4.74 -0.17
CA PHE A 59 -6.47 -4.93 -1.59
C PHE A 59 -5.85 -6.31 -1.86
N ILE A 60 -6.30 -6.98 -2.92
CA ILE A 60 -5.83 -8.32 -3.30
C ILE A 60 -5.33 -8.34 -4.75
N ASN A 61 -4.28 -9.13 -4.97
CA ASN A 61 -3.81 -9.59 -6.28
C ASN A 61 -3.32 -11.05 -6.15
N SER A 62 -4.21 -12.01 -6.38
CA SER A 62 -3.93 -13.44 -6.28
C SER A 62 -2.85 -13.93 -7.27
N ALA A 63 -2.60 -13.17 -8.34
CA ALA A 63 -1.59 -13.52 -9.35
C ALA A 63 -0.18 -13.01 -9.02
N HIS A 64 -0.02 -12.21 -7.96
CA HIS A 64 1.29 -11.75 -7.51
C HIS A 64 2.00 -12.87 -6.74
N ASP A 65 3.33 -12.90 -6.79
CA ASP A 65 4.15 -13.88 -6.08
C ASP A 65 4.23 -13.59 -4.58
N TYR A 66 4.59 -12.36 -4.22
CA TYR A 66 4.44 -11.79 -2.89
C TYR A 66 4.62 -10.26 -2.95
N PRO A 67 3.78 -9.47 -2.26
CA PRO A 67 2.59 -9.88 -1.51
C PRO A 67 1.38 -10.09 -2.43
N GLN A 68 0.38 -10.83 -1.95
CA GLN A 68 -0.93 -10.97 -2.62
C GLN A 68 -2.02 -10.17 -1.92
N LEU A 69 -1.88 -9.94 -0.61
CA LEU A 69 -2.80 -9.15 0.21
C LEU A 69 -2.05 -7.94 0.77
N ILE A 70 -2.69 -6.78 0.69
CA ILE A 70 -2.24 -5.54 1.33
C ILE A 70 -3.42 -4.97 2.11
N HIS A 71 -3.26 -4.78 3.41
CA HIS A 71 -4.29 -4.22 4.27
C HIS A 71 -3.79 -2.95 4.96
N TYR A 72 -4.64 -1.94 5.01
CA TYR A 72 -4.42 -0.70 5.75
C TYR A 72 -5.52 -0.50 6.79
N GLN A 73 -5.15 -0.08 7.99
CA GLN A 73 -6.06 0.28 9.07
C GLN A 73 -5.53 1.55 9.75
N ARG A 74 -6.38 2.57 9.85
CA ARG A 74 -6.11 3.74 10.69
C ARG A 74 -6.52 3.43 12.12
N GLU A 75 -5.61 3.68 13.06
CA GLU A 75 -5.85 3.60 14.50
C GLU A 75 -5.39 4.91 15.15
N GLY A 76 -6.33 5.80 15.46
CA GLY A 76 -6.03 7.16 15.90
C GLY A 76 -5.18 7.89 14.85
N ASP A 77 -3.99 8.34 15.25
CA ASP A 77 -3.02 9.04 14.40
C ASP A 77 -1.98 8.10 13.75
N THR A 78 -2.12 6.80 13.95
CA THR A 78 -1.23 5.79 13.37
C THR A 78 -1.91 5.11 12.18
N LEU A 79 -1.16 4.90 11.10
CA LEU A 79 -1.55 4.04 10.00
C LEU A 79 -0.83 2.71 10.17
N LYS A 80 -1.58 1.65 10.49
CA LYS A 80 -1.06 0.28 10.44
C LYS A 80 -1.27 -0.29 9.05
N ALA A 81 -0.28 -1.01 8.57
CA ALA A 81 -0.40 -1.78 7.35
C ALA A 81 0.13 -3.19 7.57
N HIS A 82 -0.35 -4.15 6.80
CA HIS A 82 0.32 -5.42 6.68
C HIS A 82 0.22 -5.96 5.25
N ILE A 83 1.21 -6.76 4.89
CA ILE A 83 1.23 -7.51 3.63
C ILE A 83 1.33 -9.00 3.94
N ALA A 84 0.71 -9.83 3.11
CA ALA A 84 0.72 -11.28 3.26
C ALA A 84 0.50 -11.98 1.90
N LEU A 85 0.63 -13.31 1.89
CA LEU A 85 -0.06 -14.12 0.89
C LEU A 85 -1.58 -14.10 1.13
N GLU A 86 -2.37 -14.46 0.12
CA GLU A 86 -3.84 -14.36 0.21
C GLU A 86 -4.43 -15.27 1.30
N ASP A 87 -3.77 -16.40 1.59
CA ASP A 87 -4.12 -17.30 2.69
C ASP A 87 -3.75 -16.75 4.09
N GLY A 88 -3.15 -15.56 4.16
CA GLY A 88 -2.70 -14.90 5.38
C GLY A 88 -1.30 -15.30 5.85
N SER A 89 -0.62 -16.22 5.17
CA SER A 89 0.75 -16.63 5.51
C SER A 89 1.80 -15.58 5.09
N ASN A 90 3.03 -15.72 5.61
CA ASN A 90 4.14 -14.79 5.36
C ASN A 90 3.82 -13.32 5.67
N ARG A 91 3.00 -13.09 6.69
CA ARG A 91 2.57 -11.75 7.10
C ARG A 91 3.76 -10.89 7.57
N ARG A 92 3.78 -9.64 7.12
CA ARG A 92 4.66 -8.58 7.63
C ARG A 92 3.84 -7.36 7.99
N ASP A 93 4.09 -6.81 9.17
CA ASP A 93 3.38 -5.65 9.70
C ASP A 93 4.25 -4.40 9.65
N PHE A 94 3.60 -3.27 9.39
CA PHE A 94 4.19 -1.95 9.34
C PHE A 94 3.32 -0.99 10.14
N SER A 95 3.96 0.00 10.76
CA SER A 95 3.29 1.05 11.49
C SER A 95 3.90 2.38 11.08
N TYR A 96 3.05 3.28 10.60
CA TYR A 96 3.45 4.61 10.16
C TYR A 96 2.79 5.64 11.05
N GLN A 97 3.58 6.61 11.49
CA GLN A 97 3.06 7.83 12.11
C GLN A 97 3.17 8.96 11.10
N ALA A 98 2.23 9.90 11.15
CA ALA A 98 2.40 11.14 10.42
C ALA A 98 3.71 11.80 10.89
N CYS A 99 4.52 12.29 9.94
CA CYS A 99 5.60 13.20 10.30
C CYS A 99 4.96 14.44 10.93
N ASN A 100 5.29 14.72 12.19
CA ASN A 100 5.01 16.02 12.76
C ASN A 100 6.10 16.98 12.27
N ASP A 101 5.66 18.15 11.80
CA ASP A 101 6.51 19.26 11.35
C ASP A 101 7.39 19.82 12.49
#